data_AF-A0A534NSV3-F1
#
_entry.id   AF-A0A534NSV3-F1
#
_cell.length_a   1.000
_cell.length_b   1.000
_cell.length_c   1.000
_cell.angle_alpha   90.00
_cell.angle_beta   90.00
_cell.angle_gamma   90.00
#
_symmetry.space_group_name_H-M   'P 1'
#
loop_
_entity.id
_entity.type
_entity.pdbx_description
1 polymer ?
#
loop_
_entity_poly.entity_id
_entity_poly.type
_entity_poly.pdbx_seq_one_letter_code
_entity_poly.pdbx_strand_id
1 'polypeptide(L)'
;IGGVEASLRRLAHYDYWSDRVRRSILLDCPADILVYGMGEKAVVEIARRLASGEDICGLTDIPGTALRFKDDESFRPLVGERDREELRLPSYEEICADKKTYAEFSRLYHLEHNPDNARILVQKHGGQLVYLNPPATPPLTEDIDAEYELPFTRLPHPMYGEARIPAWEQIRFSV
;
A
#
# COMPACT_ATOMS: atom_id res chain seq x y z
N ILE A 1 1.57 2.60 -7.27
CA ILE A 1 2.45 1.40 -7.15
C ILE A 1 1.82 0.40 -6.18
N GLY A 2 2.19 -0.87 -6.27
CA GLY A 2 1.65 -1.92 -5.39
C GLY A 2 2.49 -3.19 -5.45
N GLY A 3 1.99 -4.25 -4.83
CA GLY A 3 2.66 -5.55 -4.74
C GLY A 3 3.34 -5.79 -3.38
N VAL A 4 3.94 -6.97 -3.23
CA VAL A 4 4.51 -7.44 -1.96
C VAL A 4 5.58 -6.50 -1.43
N GLU A 5 6.52 -6.09 -2.28
CA GLU A 5 7.60 -5.19 -1.87
C GLU A 5 7.06 -3.82 -1.45
N ALA A 6 6.17 -3.22 -2.25
CA ALA A 6 5.59 -1.92 -1.93
C ALA A 6 4.80 -1.97 -0.61
N SER A 7 4.06 -3.07 -0.39
CA SER A 7 3.31 -3.27 0.85
C SER A 7 4.21 -3.36 2.08
N LEU A 8 5.34 -4.07 1.98
CA LEU A 8 6.28 -4.19 3.11
C LEU A 8 7.03 -2.89 3.38
N ARG A 9 7.34 -2.13 2.33
CA ARG A 9 8.11 -0.87 2.39
C ARG A 9 7.23 0.38 2.36
N ARG A 10 5.96 0.27 2.76
CA ARG A 10 4.98 1.37 2.74
C ARG A 10 5.31 2.48 3.74
N LEU A 11 5.89 2.11 4.88
CA LEU A 11 6.48 3.01 5.86
C LEU A 11 7.99 2.73 5.96
N ALA A 12 8.68 3.40 6.88
CA ALA A 12 10.07 3.07 7.16
C ALA A 12 10.21 1.58 7.53
N HIS A 13 11.19 0.92 6.91
CA HIS A 13 11.35 -0.52 6.98
C HIS A 13 12.81 -0.88 7.15
N TYR A 14 13.11 -1.81 8.06
CA TYR A 14 14.45 -2.34 8.22
C TYR A 14 14.77 -3.36 7.13
N ASP A 15 15.74 -3.03 6.29
CA ASP A 15 16.21 -3.90 5.21
C ASP A 15 17.36 -4.77 5.70
N TYR A 16 17.07 -6.05 5.94
CA TYR A 16 18.03 -7.04 6.43
C TYR A 16 19.23 -7.23 5.50
N TRP A 17 19.06 -7.08 4.18
CA TRP A 17 20.16 -7.27 3.23
C TRP A 17 21.21 -6.17 3.30
N SER A 18 20.79 -4.95 3.64
CA SER A 18 21.71 -3.82 3.75
C SER A 18 21.90 -3.31 5.18
N ASP A 19 21.40 -4.05 6.16
CA ASP A 19 21.50 -3.78 7.60
C ASP A 19 21.19 -2.31 7.97
N ARG A 20 20.10 -1.77 7.41
CA ARG A 20 19.72 -0.37 7.62
C ARG A 20 18.23 -0.16 7.50
N VAL A 21 17.74 0.86 8.21
CA VAL A 21 16.37 1.36 8.04
C VAL A 21 16.30 2.18 6.75
N ARG A 22 15.43 1.75 5.85
CA ARG A 22 15.09 2.44 4.60
C ARG A 22 13.86 3.31 4.82
N ARG A 23 13.79 4.41 4.06
CA ARG A 23 12.58 5.23 3.97
C ARG A 23 11.45 4.44 3.29
N SER A 24 10.25 4.99 3.34
CA SER A 24 9.14 4.48 2.56
C SER A 24 9.49 4.49 1.07
N ILE A 25 9.12 3.42 0.37
CA ILE A 25 9.32 3.31 -1.08
C ILE A 25 8.59 4.42 -1.86
N LEU A 26 7.53 4.99 -1.28
CA LEU A 26 6.76 6.08 -1.89
C LEU A 26 7.56 7.38 -2.03
N LEU A 27 8.62 7.54 -1.22
CA LEU A 27 9.54 8.66 -1.28
C LEU A 27 10.74 8.40 -2.21
N ASP A 28 11.01 7.14 -2.52
CA ASP A 28 12.11 6.73 -3.40
C ASP A 28 11.64 6.57 -4.87
N CYS A 29 10.33 6.63 -5.14
CA CYS A 29 9.76 6.48 -6.49
C CYS A 29 8.82 7.64 -6.85
N PRO A 30 8.57 7.91 -8.15
CA PRO A 30 7.71 9.02 -8.57
C PRO A 30 6.22 8.77 -8.36
N ALA A 31 5.80 7.64 -7.77
CA ALA A 31 4.39 7.30 -7.62
C ALA A 31 3.65 8.18 -6.60
N ASP A 32 2.39 8.50 -6.89
CA ASP A 32 1.55 9.34 -6.02
C ASP A 32 0.78 8.52 -4.98
N ILE A 33 0.34 7.32 -5.37
CA ILE A 33 -0.42 6.39 -4.52
C ILE A 33 0.30 5.03 -4.46
N LEU A 34 0.39 4.48 -3.25
CA LEU A 34 0.80 3.10 -2.98
C LEU A 34 -0.40 2.31 -2.48
N VAL A 35 -0.67 1.15 -3.07
CA VAL A 35 -1.70 0.21 -2.59
C VAL A 35 -0.99 -0.91 -1.84
N TYR A 36 -1.49 -1.24 -0.64
CA TYR A 36 -0.94 -2.29 0.21
C TYR A 36 -2.02 -3.24 0.73
N GLY A 37 -1.61 -4.46 1.08
CA GLY A 37 -2.54 -5.51 1.49
C GLY A 37 -3.33 -6.06 0.29
N MET A 38 -4.58 -6.42 0.53
CA MET A 38 -5.51 -6.84 -0.54
C MET A 38 -5.93 -5.61 -1.34
N GLY A 39 -5.40 -5.51 -2.55
CA GLY A 39 -5.43 -4.29 -3.35
C GLY A 39 -6.58 -4.24 -4.35
N GLU A 40 -7.33 -5.32 -4.53
CA GLU A 40 -8.33 -5.50 -5.59
C GLU A 40 -9.40 -4.40 -5.51
N LYS A 41 -10.01 -4.22 -4.34
CA LYS A 41 -11.00 -3.17 -4.09
C LYS A 41 -10.42 -1.77 -4.24
N ALA A 42 -9.22 -1.54 -3.70
CA ALA A 42 -8.56 -0.24 -3.77
C ALA A 42 -8.22 0.15 -5.21
N VAL A 43 -7.72 -0.79 -6.03
CA VAL A 43 -7.37 -0.56 -7.44
C VAL A 43 -8.63 -0.26 -8.27
N VAL A 44 -9.71 -1.03 -8.07
CA VAL A 44 -10.98 -0.78 -8.75
C VAL A 44 -11.54 0.59 -8.38
N GLU A 45 -11.49 0.97 -7.10
CA GLU A 45 -11.98 2.27 -6.64
C GLU A 45 -11.15 3.44 -7.19
N ILE A 46 -9.82 3.33 -7.17
CA ILE A 46 -8.92 4.30 -7.80
C ILE A 46 -9.28 4.47 -9.27
N ALA A 47 -9.39 3.36 -10.02
CA ALA A 47 -9.71 3.40 -11.44
C ALA A 47 -11.08 4.03 -11.71
N ARG A 48 -12.09 3.68 -10.92
CA ARG A 48 -13.45 4.22 -11.02
C ARG A 48 -13.47 5.74 -10.81
N ARG A 49 -12.83 6.23 -9.76
CA ARG A 49 -12.81 7.67 -9.42
C ARG A 49 -12.03 8.48 -10.45
N LEU A 50 -10.88 7.99 -10.90
CA LEU A 50 -10.14 8.60 -12.01
C LEU A 50 -10.98 8.64 -13.30
N ALA A 51 -11.71 7.56 -13.61
CA ALA A 51 -12.59 7.51 -14.77
C ALA A 51 -13.78 8.49 -14.67
N SER A 52 -14.24 8.82 -13.46
CA SER A 52 -15.25 9.87 -13.23
C SER A 52 -14.69 11.30 -13.34
N GLY A 53 -13.38 11.47 -13.55
CA GLY A 53 -12.72 12.76 -13.70
C GLY A 53 -12.24 13.39 -12.39
N GLU A 54 -12.20 12.61 -11.30
CA GLU A 54 -11.58 13.04 -10.04
C GLU A 54 -10.05 13.13 -10.22
N ASP A 55 -9.44 14.19 -9.68
CA ASP A 55 -7.99 14.36 -9.71
C ASP A 55 -7.30 13.38 -8.76
N ILE A 56 -6.09 12.92 -9.12
CA ILE A 56 -5.31 11.98 -8.30
C ILE A 56 -5.04 12.53 -6.89
N CYS A 57 -4.92 13.85 -6.74
CA CYS A 57 -4.70 14.49 -5.44
C CYS A 57 -5.95 14.45 -4.54
N GLY A 58 -7.13 14.21 -5.11
CA GLY A 58 -8.39 14.04 -4.39
C GLY A 58 -8.56 12.65 -3.76
N LEU A 59 -7.82 11.64 -4.25
CA LEU A 59 -7.93 10.25 -3.80
C LEU A 59 -7.22 10.01 -2.47
N THR A 60 -7.69 10.67 -1.42
CA THR A 60 -7.00 10.67 -0.13
C THR A 60 -7.54 9.63 0.86
N ASP A 61 -8.73 9.08 0.63
CA ASP A 61 -9.55 8.34 1.59
C ASP A 61 -9.70 6.85 1.30
N ILE A 62 -9.05 6.35 0.25
CA ILE A 62 -9.21 4.96 -0.18
C ILE A 62 -8.51 4.03 0.81
N PRO A 63 -9.22 3.06 1.44
CA PRO A 63 -8.61 2.09 2.35
C PRO A 63 -7.51 1.26 1.67
N GLY A 64 -6.51 0.85 2.43
CA GLY A 64 -5.37 0.08 1.92
C GLY A 64 -4.44 0.90 1.03
N THR A 65 -4.43 2.23 1.15
CA THR A 65 -3.54 3.11 0.39
C THR A 65 -2.58 3.90 1.28
N ALA A 66 -1.42 4.23 0.73
CA ALA A 66 -0.44 5.15 1.29
C ALA A 66 -0.18 6.29 0.31
N LEU A 67 -0.02 7.48 0.86
CA LEU A 67 0.12 8.74 0.14
C LEU A 67 1.30 9.54 0.70
N ARG A 68 1.90 10.39 -0.13
CA ARG A 68 2.98 11.29 0.29
C ARG A 68 2.48 12.73 0.28
N PHE A 69 2.86 13.48 1.31
CA PHE A 69 2.59 14.90 1.43
C PHE A 69 3.87 15.63 1.79
N LYS A 70 3.91 16.93 1.52
CA LYS A 70 5.06 17.76 1.91
C LYS A 70 5.01 18.07 3.41
N ASP A 71 3.84 18.50 3.87
CA ASP A 71 3.60 18.92 5.24
C ASP A 71 2.12 18.75 5.61
N ASP A 72 1.80 18.91 6.89
CA ASP A 72 0.43 18.79 7.39
C ASP A 72 -0.52 19.81 6.75
N GLU A 73 -0.01 20.99 6.35
CA GLU A 73 -0.78 22.04 5.69
C GLU A 73 -1.21 21.65 4.27
N SER A 74 -0.35 20.94 3.54
CA SER A 74 -0.66 20.41 2.20
C SER A 74 -1.67 19.28 2.24
N PHE A 75 -1.74 18.56 3.36
CA PHE A 75 -2.56 17.38 3.55
C PHE A 75 -3.98 17.73 4.01
N ARG A 76 -4.11 18.53 5.08
CA ARG A 76 -5.41 18.80 5.76
C ARG A 76 -6.53 19.29 4.84
N PRO A 77 -6.29 20.17 3.84
CA PRO A 77 -7.35 20.62 2.92
C PRO A 77 -7.90 19.51 2.02
N LEU A 78 -7.13 18.46 1.73
CA LEU A 78 -7.48 17.41 0.76
C LEU A 78 -8.26 16.25 1.38
N VAL A 79 -8.26 16.17 2.71
CA VAL A 79 -8.61 14.95 3.45
C VAL A 79 -9.97 15.07 4.13
N GLY A 80 -10.47 16.29 4.33
CA GLY A 80 -11.77 16.54 4.95
C GLY A 80 -11.86 15.98 6.37
N GLU A 81 -13.09 15.80 6.87
CA GLU A 81 -13.34 15.08 8.11
C GLU A 81 -13.12 13.58 7.90
N ARG A 82 -12.47 12.93 8.89
CA ARG A 82 -12.17 11.49 8.85
C ARG A 82 -12.87 10.74 9.96
N ASP A 83 -13.37 9.56 9.63
CA ASP A 83 -14.06 8.66 10.56
C ASP A 83 -13.11 7.90 11.50
N ARG A 84 -11.79 8.13 11.38
CA ARG A 84 -10.73 7.40 12.09
C ARG A 84 -9.72 8.37 12.68
N GLU A 85 -9.25 8.06 13.88
CA GLU A 85 -8.20 8.84 14.54
C GLU A 85 -6.86 8.71 13.80
N GLU A 86 -6.05 9.78 13.89
CA GLU A 86 -4.68 9.80 13.40
C GLU A 86 -3.69 9.40 14.49
N LEU A 87 -2.83 8.41 14.21
CA LEU A 87 -1.69 8.04 15.02
C LEU A 87 -0.39 8.50 14.34
N ARG A 88 0.31 9.42 14.97
CA ARG A 88 1.66 9.83 14.55
C ARG A 88 2.69 8.82 15.04
N LEU A 89 3.39 8.23 14.08
CA LEU A 89 4.49 7.31 14.34
C LEU A 89 5.79 8.09 14.53
N PRO A 90 6.77 7.52 15.26
CA PRO A 90 8.12 8.07 15.30
C PRO A 90 8.66 8.30 13.88
N SER A 91 9.34 9.43 13.69
CA SER A 91 9.91 9.83 12.40
C SER A 91 11.00 8.87 11.95
N TYR A 92 11.29 8.88 10.64
CA TYR A 92 12.39 8.11 10.05
C TYR A 92 13.73 8.42 10.74
N GLU A 93 13.99 9.68 11.05
CA GLU A 93 15.22 10.12 11.70
C GLU A 93 15.34 9.56 13.12
N GLU A 94 14.24 9.58 13.89
CA GLU A 94 14.20 9.06 15.26
C GLU A 94 14.42 7.54 15.32
N ILE A 95 13.77 6.78 14.44
CA ILE A 95 13.94 5.32 14.40
C ILE A 95 15.31 4.89 13.86
N CYS A 96 15.98 5.74 13.06
CA CYS A 96 17.36 5.48 12.62
C CYS A 96 18.36 5.75 13.75
N ALA A 97 18.07 6.71 14.62
CA ALA A 97 18.95 7.11 15.71
C ALA A 97 18.89 6.16 16.92
N ASP A 98 17.72 5.60 17.24
CA ASP A 98 17.55 4.73 18.40
C ASP A 98 16.78 3.43 18.11
N LYS A 99 17.37 2.32 18.57
CA LYS A 99 16.79 0.98 18.41
C LYS A 99 15.54 0.77 19.27
N LYS A 100 15.43 1.44 20.43
CA LYS A 100 14.22 1.32 21.25
C LYS A 100 13.06 2.06 20.60
N THR A 101 13.29 3.24 20.05
CA THR A 101 12.31 3.96 19.24
C THR A 101 11.87 3.14 18.02
N TYR A 102 12.79 2.44 17.34
CA TYR A 102 12.41 1.51 16.28
C TYR A 102 11.52 0.36 16.80
N ALA A 103 11.82 -0.21 17.96
CA ALA A 103 10.99 -1.26 18.56
C ALA A 103 9.58 -0.75 18.92
N GLU A 104 9.48 0.47 19.44
CA GLU A 104 8.20 1.13 19.72
C GLU A 104 7.41 1.40 18.44
N PHE A 105 8.05 1.96 17.42
CA PHE A 105 7.47 2.14 16.08
C PHE A 105 6.93 0.82 15.54
N SER A 106 7.74 -0.25 15.59
CA SER A 106 7.35 -1.57 15.10
C SER A 106 6.13 -2.09 15.86
N ARG A 107 6.09 -1.95 17.19
CA ARG A 107 4.94 -2.33 18.00
C ARG A 107 3.68 -1.56 17.60
N LEU A 108 3.76 -0.23 17.49
CA LEU A 108 2.62 0.61 17.10
C LEU A 108 2.10 0.21 15.72
N TYR A 109 3.00 0.12 14.74
CA TYR A 109 2.66 -0.28 13.38
C TYR A 109 1.98 -1.65 13.30
N HIS A 110 2.46 -2.66 14.05
CA HIS A 110 1.86 -4.00 14.04
C HIS A 110 0.45 -4.03 14.65
N LEU A 111 0.17 -3.20 15.67
CA LEU A 111 -1.16 -3.12 16.29
C LEU A 111 -2.23 -2.59 15.32
N GLU A 112 -1.82 -1.84 14.30
CA GLU A 112 -2.70 -1.13 13.36
C GLU A 112 -2.93 -1.92 12.06
N HIS A 113 -2.65 -3.23 12.05
CA HIS A 113 -2.88 -4.10 10.89
C HIS A 113 -4.31 -4.62 10.78
N ASN A 114 -5.11 -4.54 11.85
CA ASN A 114 -6.49 -5.02 11.83
C ASN A 114 -7.43 -3.92 11.28
N PRO A 115 -8.13 -4.12 10.16
CA PRO A 115 -9.01 -3.11 9.55
C PRO A 115 -10.14 -2.62 10.48
N ASP A 116 -10.58 -3.43 11.44
CA ASP A 116 -11.68 -3.07 12.33
C ASP A 116 -11.29 -1.95 13.29
N ASN A 117 -10.06 -1.95 13.80
CA ASN A 117 -9.59 -0.99 14.80
C ASN A 117 -8.47 -0.06 14.30
N ALA A 118 -7.94 -0.30 13.11
CA ALA A 118 -6.82 0.45 12.58
C ALA A 118 -7.13 1.95 12.51
N ARG A 119 -6.18 2.71 13.02
CA ARG A 119 -6.09 4.16 12.88
C ARG A 119 -5.36 4.51 11.61
N ILE A 120 -5.49 5.77 11.25
CA ILE A 120 -4.71 6.38 10.19
C ILE A 120 -3.28 6.55 10.69
N LEU A 121 -2.28 6.08 9.96
CA LEU A 121 -0.88 6.24 10.37
C LEU A 121 -0.21 7.37 9.62
N VAL A 122 0.51 8.22 10.34
CA VAL A 122 1.29 9.30 9.75
C VAL A 122 2.73 9.16 10.22
N GLN A 123 3.67 9.04 9.27
CA GLN A 123 5.09 8.99 9.58
C GLN A 123 5.82 10.12 8.85
N LYS A 124 6.63 10.87 9.59
CA LYS A 124 7.50 11.91 9.03
C LYS A 124 8.82 11.31 8.53
N HIS A 125 9.25 11.75 7.36
CA HIS A 125 10.53 11.41 6.73
C HIS A 125 11.18 12.72 6.30
N GLY A 126 11.97 13.33 7.18
CA GLY A 126 12.58 14.63 6.93
C GLY A 126 11.55 15.73 6.66
N GLY A 127 11.53 16.27 5.45
CA GLY A 127 10.61 17.32 5.01
C GLY A 127 9.36 16.83 4.31
N GLN A 128 9.03 15.54 4.43
CA GLN A 128 7.85 14.91 3.83
C GLN A 128 7.12 14.04 4.86
N LEU A 129 5.84 13.79 4.61
CA LEU A 129 4.97 12.92 5.38
C LEU A 129 4.51 11.76 4.52
N VAL A 130 4.52 10.56 5.09
CA VAL A 130 3.85 9.39 4.53
C VAL A 130 2.61 9.14 5.35
N TYR A 131 1.48 9.18 4.68
CA TYR A 131 0.16 8.98 5.24
C TYR A 131 -0.36 7.61 4.82
N LEU A 132 -0.88 6.84 5.77
CA LEU A 132 -1.40 5.50 5.55
C LEU A 132 -2.87 5.47 5.96
N ASN A 133 -3.75 5.28 4.97
CA ASN A 133 -5.15 4.97 5.24
C ASN A 133 -5.25 3.60 5.92
N PRO A 134 -6.30 3.31 6.71
CA PRO A 134 -6.48 2.01 7.33
C PRO A 134 -6.51 0.87 6.30
N PRO A 135 -6.14 -0.37 6.67
CA PRO A 135 -6.21 -1.51 5.75
C PRO A 135 -7.61 -1.68 5.17
N ALA A 136 -7.68 -2.16 3.92
CA ALA A 136 -8.95 -2.53 3.31
C ALA A 136 -9.60 -3.67 4.10
N THR A 137 -10.94 -3.69 4.13
CA THR A 137 -11.68 -4.81 4.69
C THR A 137 -11.38 -6.07 3.88
N PRO A 138 -11.27 -7.24 4.53
CA PRO A 138 -11.09 -8.49 3.81
C PRO A 138 -12.24 -8.69 2.81
N PRO A 139 -11.96 -9.22 1.62
CA PRO A 139 -13.00 -9.52 0.66
C PRO A 139 -13.96 -10.58 1.22
N LEU A 140 -15.21 -10.50 0.79
CA LEU A 140 -16.20 -11.53 1.05
C LEU A 140 -15.96 -12.71 0.10
N THR A 141 -16.52 -13.87 0.42
CA THR A 141 -16.46 -15.04 -0.46
C THR A 141 -16.95 -14.71 -1.87
N GLU A 142 -18.04 -13.95 -1.98
CA GLU A 142 -18.60 -13.53 -3.27
C GLU A 142 -17.65 -12.64 -4.08
N ASP A 143 -16.88 -11.77 -3.41
CA ASP A 143 -15.88 -10.93 -4.07
C ASP A 143 -14.76 -11.79 -4.66
N ILE A 144 -14.32 -12.80 -3.90
CA ILE A 144 -13.29 -13.75 -4.32
C ILE A 144 -13.82 -14.57 -5.50
N ASP A 145 -14.99 -15.17 -5.38
CA ASP A 145 -15.57 -15.99 -6.45
C ASP A 145 -15.69 -15.18 -7.75
N ALA A 146 -16.20 -13.94 -7.68
CA ALA A 146 -16.30 -13.06 -8.84
C ALA A 146 -14.95 -12.74 -9.49
N GLU A 147 -13.89 -12.56 -8.69
CA GLU A 147 -12.53 -12.36 -9.21
C GLU A 147 -12.03 -13.61 -9.95
N TYR A 148 -12.18 -14.79 -9.34
CA TYR A 148 -11.71 -16.06 -9.93
C TYR A 148 -12.53 -16.50 -11.16
N GLU A 149 -13.78 -16.02 -11.28
CA GLU A 149 -14.65 -16.24 -12.44
C GLU A 149 -14.34 -15.31 -13.63
N LEU A 150 -13.48 -14.30 -13.46
CA LEU A 150 -13.06 -13.46 -14.57
C LEU A 150 -12.50 -14.32 -15.73
N PRO A 151 -12.71 -13.92 -17.00
CA PRO A 151 -12.33 -14.69 -18.17
C PRO A 151 -10.81 -14.62 -18.43
N PHE A 152 -10.01 -15.06 -17.46
CA PHE A 152 -8.57 -15.16 -17.60
C PHE A 152 -8.23 -16.09 -18.76
N THR A 153 -7.30 -15.68 -19.60
CA THR A 153 -6.89 -16.46 -20.77
C THR A 153 -6.29 -17.81 -20.39
N ARG A 154 -5.69 -17.92 -19.18
CA ARG A 154 -4.91 -19.08 -18.70
C ARG A 154 -3.78 -19.50 -19.68
N LEU A 155 -3.43 -18.59 -20.59
CA LEU A 155 -2.38 -18.74 -21.57
C LEU A 155 -1.18 -17.88 -21.17
N PRO A 156 0.03 -18.24 -21.63
CA PRO A 156 1.20 -17.37 -21.49
C PRO A 156 0.93 -15.97 -22.06
N HIS A 157 1.54 -14.97 -21.44
CA HIS A 157 1.47 -13.61 -21.96
C HIS A 157 2.06 -13.57 -23.39
N PRO A 158 1.41 -12.91 -24.37
CA PRO A 158 1.84 -12.92 -25.78
C PRO A 158 3.29 -12.49 -26.01
N MET A 159 3.83 -11.65 -25.13
CA MET A 159 5.24 -11.20 -25.12
C MET A 159 6.24 -12.35 -25.14
N TYR A 160 5.89 -13.53 -24.61
CA TYR A 160 6.79 -14.69 -24.59
C TYR A 160 6.90 -15.40 -25.94
N GLY A 161 6.02 -15.14 -26.91
CA GLY A 161 6.06 -15.74 -28.24
C GLY A 161 6.12 -17.28 -28.17
N GLU A 162 7.15 -17.87 -28.79
CA GLU A 162 7.41 -19.33 -28.79
C GLU A 162 8.28 -19.80 -27.61
N ALA A 163 8.59 -18.92 -26.64
CA ALA A 163 9.41 -19.30 -25.51
C ALA A 163 8.73 -20.40 -24.68
N ARG A 164 9.50 -21.43 -24.38
CA ARG A 164 9.05 -22.52 -23.52
C ARG A 164 8.93 -22.02 -22.08
N ILE A 165 7.74 -22.13 -21.49
CA ILE A 165 7.47 -21.75 -20.10
C ILE A 165 7.18 -23.02 -19.29
N PRO A 166 8.17 -23.58 -18.56
CA PRO A 166 8.02 -24.85 -17.85
C PRO A 166 6.86 -24.85 -16.84
N ALA A 167 6.66 -23.74 -16.13
CA ALA A 167 5.56 -23.61 -15.17
C ALA A 167 4.18 -23.71 -15.84
N TRP A 168 4.03 -23.14 -17.04
CA TRP A 168 2.78 -23.24 -17.80
C TRP A 168 2.54 -24.65 -18.33
N GLU A 169 3.58 -25.34 -18.82
CA GLU A 169 3.48 -26.72 -19.30
C GLU A 169 2.93 -27.67 -18.23
N GLN A 170 3.30 -27.44 -16.96
CA GLN A 170 2.83 -28.26 -15.83
C GLN A 170 1.35 -28.05 -15.53
N ILE A 171 0.83 -26.83 -15.69
CA ILE A 171 -0.54 -26.46 -15.29
C ILE A 171 -1.54 -26.40 -16.44
N ARG A 172 -1.10 -26.45 -17.71
CA ARG A 172 -1.98 -26.26 -18.88
C ARG A 172 -3.12 -27.28 -19.03
N PHE A 173 -3.01 -28.42 -18.34
CA PHE A 173 -4.01 -29.48 -18.32
C PHE A 173 -4.72 -29.61 -16.96
N SER A 174 -4.42 -28.73 -16.00
CA SER A 174 -5.10 -28.71 -14.72
C SER A 174 -6.51 -28.16 -14.93
N VAL A 175 -7.51 -28.93 -14.51
CA VAL A 175 -8.93 -28.56 -14.48
C VAL A 175 -9.29 -28.11 -13.08
#